data_AF-A0A7G2EV14-F1
#
_entry.id   AF-A0A7G2EV14-F1
#
_cell.length_a   1.000
_cell.length_b   1.000
_cell.length_c   1.000
_cell.angle_alpha   90.00
_cell.angle_beta   90.00
_cell.angle_gamma   90.00
#
_symmetry.space_group_name_H-M   'P 1'
#
loop_
_entity.id
_entity.type
_entity.pdbx_description
1 polymer ?
#
loop_
_entity_poly.entity_id
_entity_poly.type
_entity_poly.pdbx_seq_one_letter_code
_entity_poly.pdbx_strand_id
1 'polypeptide(L)' 'MLLKDGKVLEISGYKGTWQELNQMKRFLGNLSRLEVVRVYHKAMDDKERINVMFDLFLLPKVSSECDIQVMKETA' A
#
# COMPACT_ATOMS: atom_id res chain seq x y z
N MET A 1 -4.26 1.15 10.08
CA MET A 1 -4.08 -0.17 9.43
C MET A 1 -5.15 -1.11 9.94
N LEU A 2 -5.96 -1.68 9.05
CA LEU A 2 -7.00 -2.64 9.39
C LEU A 2 -6.87 -3.86 8.47
N LEU A 3 -6.90 -5.06 9.04
CA LEU A 3 -6.94 -6.32 8.30
C LEU A 3 -8.40 -6.81 8.31
N LYS A 4 -9.01 -6.92 7.13
CA LYS A 4 -10.35 -7.49 6.95
C LYS A 4 -10.20 -8.91 6.42
N ASP A 5 -10.77 -9.86 7.17
CA ASP A 5 -10.84 -11.29 6.83
C ASP A 5 -9.49 -11.98 6.51
N GLY A 6 -8.37 -11.35 6.90
CA GLY A 6 -7.01 -11.82 6.63
C GLY A 6 -6.57 -11.72 5.15
N LYS A 7 -7.42 -11.18 4.28
CA LYS A 7 -7.22 -11.10 2.82
C LYS A 7 -7.09 -9.68 2.29
N VAL A 8 -7.70 -8.71 2.99
CA VAL A 8 -7.67 -7.31 2.62
C VAL A 8 -6.95 -6.50 3.68
N LEU A 9 -5.96 -5.72 3.26
CA LEU A 9 -5.22 -4.79 4.10
C LEU A 9 -5.57 -3.35 3.71
N GLU A 10 -6.16 -2.60 4.63
CA GLU A 10 -6.49 -1.18 4.46
C GLU A 10 -5.52 -0.30 5.24
N ILE A 11 -4.91 0.66 4.55
CA ILE A 11 -3.92 1.60 5.08
C ILE A 11 -4.40 3.02 4.78
N SER A 12 -4.79 3.72 5.83
CA SER A 12 -5.15 5.13 5.81
C SER A 12 -3.96 6.02 6.15
N GLY A 13 -4.01 7.27 5.71
CA GLY A 13 -3.00 8.28 6.05
C GLY A 13 -1.61 8.06 5.48
N TYR A 14 -1.45 7.25 4.43
CA TYR A 14 -0.14 6.90 3.88
C TYR A 14 0.55 8.12 3.26
N LYS A 15 1.75 8.44 3.71
CA LYS A 15 2.52 9.61 3.22
C LYS A 15 3.64 9.24 2.25
N GLY A 16 4.00 7.97 2.15
CA GLY A 16 5.14 7.52 1.34
C GLY A 16 6.49 7.75 2.02
N THR A 17 6.52 7.85 3.35
CA THR A 17 7.77 7.90 4.09
C THR A 17 8.54 6.59 3.96
N TRP A 18 9.87 6.64 4.12
CA TRP A 18 10.71 5.44 4.07
C TRP A 18 10.30 4.38 5.09
N GLN A 19 9.86 4.80 6.29
CA GLN A 19 9.37 3.91 7.34
C GLN A 19 8.09 3.20 6.92
N GLU A 20 7.14 3.92 6.33
CA GLU A 20 5.90 3.33 5.79
C GLU A 20 6.22 2.37 4.65
N LEU A 21 7.10 2.75 3.73
CA LEU A 21 7.51 1.89 2.61
C LEU A 21 8.14 0.59 3.08
N ASN A 22 8.98 0.64 4.12
CA ASN A 22 9.56 -0.56 4.72
C ASN A 22 8.50 -1.45 5.39
N GLN A 23 7.44 -0.88 5.96
CA GLN A 23 6.30 -1.67 6.45
C GLN A 23 5.55 -2.34 5.30
N MET A 24 5.30 -1.62 4.20
CA MET A 24 4.67 -2.18 2.99
C MET A 24 5.44 -3.38 2.46
N LYS A 25 6.77 -3.26 2.38
CA LYS A 25 7.65 -4.37 1.98
C LYS A 25 7.47 -5.60 2.86
N ARG A 26 7.32 -5.42 4.18
CA ARG A 26 7.10 -6.53 5.11
C ARG A 26 5.71 -7.14 4.96
N PHE A 27 4.67 -6.34 4.74
CA PHE A 27 3.32 -6.86 4.50
C PHE A 27 3.25 -7.66 3.21
N LEU A 28 3.70 -7.08 2.10
CA LEU A 28 3.70 -7.72 0.79
C LEU A 28 4.65 -8.92 0.72
N GLY A 29 5.72 -8.95 1.52
CA GLY A 29 6.66 -10.07 1.57
C GLY A 29 6.24 -11.23 2.48
N ASN A 30 5.46 -10.97 3.55
CA ASN A 30 5.14 -11.99 4.55
C ASN A 30 3.70 -12.51 4.49
N LEU A 31 2.76 -11.73 3.95
CA LEU A 31 1.34 -12.07 3.98
C LEU A 31 0.91 -12.73 2.66
N SER A 32 1.15 -14.04 2.56
CA SER A 32 0.86 -14.83 1.35
C SER A 32 -0.61 -14.96 0.98
N ARG A 33 -1.51 -14.63 1.90
CA ARG A 33 -2.97 -14.68 1.70
C ARG A 33 -3.58 -13.32 1.35
N LEU A 34 -2.76 -12.26 1.23
CA LEU A 34 -3.28 -10.97 0.78
C LEU A 34 -3.73 -11.06 -0.68
N GLU A 35 -4.99 -10.71 -0.88
CA GLU A 35 -5.62 -10.55 -2.18
C GLU A 35 -5.64 -9.08 -2.57
N VAL A 36 -5.86 -8.18 -1.61
CA VAL A 36 -5.96 -6.74 -1.87
C VAL A 36 -5.25 -5.91 -0.80
N VAL A 37 -4.48 -4.92 -1.24
CA VAL A 37 -3.92 -3.86 -0.40
C VAL A 37 -4.48 -2.53 -0.87
N ARG A 38 -5.30 -1.89 -0.04
CA ARG A 38 -5.85 -0.55 -0.29
C ARG A 38 -5.08 0.49 0.48
N VAL A 39 -4.45 1.39 -0.25
CA VAL A 39 -3.65 2.49 0.30
C VAL A 39 -4.37 3.81 0.02
N TYR A 40 -4.81 4.47 1.08
CA TYR A 40 -5.34 5.83 1.03
C TYR A 40 -4.21 6.81 1.34
N HIS A 41 -3.77 7.55 0.32
CA HIS A 41 -2.62 8.44 0.43
C HIS A 41 -3.00 9.88 0.77
N LYS A 42 -2.11 10.56 1.50
CA LYS A 42 -2.19 12.00 1.81
C LYS A 42 -1.32 12.89 0.92
N ALA A 43 -0.82 12.37 -0.21
CA ALA A 43 -0.05 13.17 -1.17
C ALA A 43 -0.75 14.50 -1.51
N MET A 44 0.01 15.59 -1.44
CA MET A 44 -0.46 16.96 -1.60
C MET A 44 -0.47 17.39 -3.07
N ASP A 45 0.39 16.79 -3.90
CA ASP A 45 0.49 17.07 -5.33
C ASP A 45 0.64 15.80 -6.20
N ASP A 46 0.60 15.98 -7.52
CA ASP A 46 0.71 14.89 -8.49
C ASP A 46 2.07 14.20 -8.47
N LYS A 47 3.15 14.93 -8.16
CA LYS A 47 4.50 14.36 -8.10
C LYS A 47 4.63 13.42 -6.90
N GLU A 48 4.16 13.85 -5.74
CA GLU A 48 4.09 13.01 -4.55
C GLU A 48 3.20 11.78 -4.78
N ARG A 49 2.06 11.94 -5.45
CA ARG A 49 1.19 10.81 -5.82
C ARG A 49 1.90 9.81 -6.73
N ILE A 50 2.59 10.29 -7.77
CA ILE A 50 3.35 9.45 -8.70
C ILE A 50 4.44 8.68 -7.94
N ASN A 51 5.18 9.35 -7.04
CA ASN A 51 6.20 8.70 -6.22
C ASN A 51 5.61 7.59 -5.35
N VAL A 52 4.50 7.87 -4.64
CA VAL A 52 3.80 6.85 -3.83
C VAL A 52 3.41 5.65 -4.68
N MET A 53 2.85 5.87 -5.88
CA MET A 53 2.50 4.78 -6.78
C MET A 53 3.74 3.99 -7.21
N PHE A 54 4.78 4.66 -7.72
CA PHE A 54 6.01 4.01 -8.16
C PHE A 54 6.64 3.16 -7.06
N ASP A 55 6.80 3.72 -5.86
CA ASP A 55 7.41 3.02 -4.74
C ASP A 55 6.63 1.76 -4.37
N LEU A 56 5.30 1.84 -4.32
CA LEU A 56 4.43 0.71 -3.97
C LEU A 56 4.42 -0.38 -5.04
N PHE A 57 4.36 -0.01 -6.33
CA PHE A 57 4.31 -0.99 -7.43
C PHE A 57 5.66 -1.67 -7.70
N LEU A 58 6.77 -1.07 -7.28
CA LEU A 58 8.10 -1.67 -7.34
C LEU A 58 8.40 -2.65 -6.19
N LEU A 59 7.55 -2.70 -5.16
CA LEU A 59 7.77 -3.63 -4.06
C LEU A 59 7.56 -5.09 -4.49
N PRO A 60 8.43 -6.00 -4.06
CA PRO A 60 8.22 -7.42 -4.29
C PRO A 60 6.98 -7.88 -3.52
N LYS A 61 6.13 -8.66 -4.19
CA LYS A 61 4.94 -9.29 -3.61
C LYS A 61 5.18 -10.79 -3.53
N VAL A 62 4.81 -11.39 -2.40
CA VAL A 62 4.83 -12.85 -2.24
C VAL A 62 3.68 -13.51 -3.01
N SER A 63 2.56 -12.81 -3.17
CA SER A 63 1.39 -13.23 -3.94
C SER A 63 1.33 -12.44 -5.24
N SER A 64 1.42 -13.12 -6.39
CA SER A 64 1.28 -12.49 -7.72
C SER A 64 -0.12 -11.90 -7.93
N GLU A 65 -1.13 -12.52 -7.30
CA GLU A 65 -2.54 -12.13 -7.41
C GLU A 65 -2.91 -10.97 -6.47
N CYS A 66 -1.97 -10.50 -5.63
CA CYS A 66 -2.23 -9.39 -4.73
C CYS A 66 -2.34 -8.07 -5.50
N ASP A 67 -3.55 -7.53 -5.54
CA ASP A 67 -3.85 -6.24 -6.13
C ASP A 67 -3.47 -5.10 -5.18
N ILE A 68 -2.84 -4.05 -5.71
CA ILE A 68 -2.52 -2.83 -4.94
C ILE A 68 -3.35 -1.69 -5.51
N GLN A 69 -4.28 -1.21 -4.68
CA GLN A 69 -5.18 -0.12 -5.01
C GLN A 69 -4.71 1.14 -4.28
N VAL A 70 -4.36 2.17 -5.04
CA VAL A 70 -3.92 3.47 -4.51
C VAL A 70 -5.04 4.48 -4.73
N MET A 71 -5.58 5.02 -3.64
CA MET A 71 -6.71 5.94 -3.63
C MET A 71 -6.32 7.22 -2.91
N LYS A 72 -6.85 8.37 -3.34
CA LYS A 72 -6.70 9.60 -2.56
C LYS A 72 -7.52 9.48 -1.28
N GLU A 73 -6.95 9.83 -0.14
CA GLU A 73 -7.72 9.89 1.09
C GLU A 73 -8.67 11.09 1.05
N THR A 74 -9.97 10.80 1.06
CA THR A 74 -11.01 11.82 1.27
C THR A 74 -11.18 12.07 2.76
N ALA A 75 -11.21 13.35 3.14
CA ALA A 75 -11.43 13.81 4.52
C ALA A 75 -12.82 13.42 5.04
#